data_AF-U6SSE7-F1
#
_entry.id   AF-U6SSE7-F1
#
_cell.length_a   1.000
_cell.length_b   1.000
_cell.length_c   1.000
_cell.angle_alpha   90.00
_cell.angle_beta   90.00
_cell.angle_gamma   90.00
#
_symmetry.space_group_name_H-M   'P 1'
#
loop_
_entity.id
_entity.type
_entity.pdbx_description
1 polymer ?
#
loop_
_entity_poly.entity_id
_entity_poly.type
_entity_poly.pdbx_seq_one_letter_code
_entity_poly.pdbx_strand_id
1 'polypeptide(L)'
;MVLATLTTDEVKEPEELQKELNELEFQMFRMQENLKQIAKRWQVLGIEQTKEEKWVIVYILDDGAQCKIMLNECDSAFRGVWDFSIQATYADDHTIHIGDIKGEENKGYGSICMNYLKNHAMDQNVQYITGDIAQRDWDHLDRLIHFYEKHHFDVEVDHQDKSGDLVWNPAS
;
A
#
# COMPACT_ATOMS: atom_id res chain seq x y z
N MET A 1 38.92 18.49 -18.62
CA MET A 1 38.20 19.43 -17.75
C MET A 1 36.83 19.64 -18.36
N VAL A 2 35.89 18.75 -18.03
CA VAL A 2 34.50 18.83 -18.53
C VAL A 2 33.74 19.70 -17.54
N LEU A 3 33.35 20.90 -17.96
CA LEU A 3 32.42 21.72 -17.20
C LEU A 3 31.08 20.98 -17.17
N ALA A 4 30.70 20.48 -16.00
CA ALA A 4 29.34 20.09 -15.71
C ALA A 4 28.50 21.37 -15.73
N THR A 5 27.64 21.49 -16.74
CA THR A 5 26.54 22.45 -16.77
C THR A 5 25.63 22.18 -15.58
N LEU A 6 25.78 23.00 -14.54
CA LEU A 6 24.76 23.19 -13.52
C LEU A 6 23.50 23.65 -14.24
N THR A 7 22.46 22.83 -14.21
CA THR A 7 21.12 23.17 -14.69
C THR A 7 20.65 24.40 -13.94
N THR A 8 20.35 25.46 -14.67
CA THR A 8 19.66 26.63 -14.14
C THR A 8 18.26 26.21 -13.73
N ASP A 9 18.01 26.10 -12.42
CA ASP A 9 16.65 26.17 -11.90
C ASP A 9 16.07 27.52 -12.37
N GLU A 10 15.07 27.48 -13.24
CA GLU A 10 14.35 28.69 -13.65
C GLU A 10 13.77 29.35 -12.39
N VAL A 11 14.14 30.60 -12.15
CA VAL A 11 13.62 31.37 -11.02
C VAL A 11 12.14 31.60 -11.29
N LYS A 12 11.27 30.87 -10.59
CA LYS A 12 9.82 31.00 -10.68
C LYS A 12 9.38 32.41 -10.27
N GLU A 13 8.34 32.91 -10.92
CA GLU A 13 7.79 34.23 -10.60
C GLU A 13 7.17 34.23 -9.19
N PRO A 14 7.24 35.35 -8.42
CA PRO A 14 6.71 35.41 -7.06
C PRO A 14 5.23 35.00 -6.94
N GLU A 15 4.41 35.30 -7.95
CA GLU A 15 2.99 34.89 -7.99
C GLU A 15 2.82 33.38 -8.12
N GLU A 16 3.68 32.71 -8.90
CA GLU A 16 3.67 31.25 -9.06
C GLU A 16 4.09 30.57 -7.76
N LEU A 17 5.15 31.07 -7.11
CA LEU A 17 5.59 30.58 -5.80
C LEU A 17 4.51 30.73 -4.73
N GLN A 18 3.79 31.86 -4.71
CA GLN A 18 2.70 32.07 -3.77
C GLN A 18 1.54 31.10 -4.01
N LYS A 19 1.23 30.80 -5.27
CA LYS A 19 0.19 29.82 -5.62
C LYS A 19 0.57 28.41 -5.17
N GLU A 20 1.81 27.98 -5.44
CA GLU A 20 2.32 26.67 -5.00
C GLU A 20 2.29 26.56 -3.47
N LEU A 21 2.70 27.61 -2.74
CA LEU A 21 2.63 27.64 -1.28
C LEU A 21 1.19 27.48 -0.77
N ASN A 22 0.23 28.18 -1.35
CA ASN A 22 -1.17 28.06 -0.96
C ASN A 22 -1.72 26.64 -1.22
N GLU A 23 -1.37 26.03 -2.36
CA GLU A 23 -1.78 24.66 -2.68
C GLU A 23 -1.20 23.64 -1.68
N LEU A 24 0.07 23.79 -1.32
CA LEU A 24 0.72 22.97 -0.29
C LEU A 24 0.07 23.16 1.09
N GLU A 25 -0.26 24.39 1.48
CA GLU A 25 -0.97 24.66 2.74
C GLU A 25 -2.33 23.95 2.77
N PHE A 26 -3.12 24.05 1.70
CA PHE A 26 -4.41 23.35 1.60
C PHE A 26 -4.25 21.83 1.67
N GLN A 27 -3.24 21.27 1.01
CA GLN A 27 -2.95 19.85 1.06
C GLN A 27 -2.56 19.42 2.48
N MET A 28 -1.76 20.21 3.19
CA MET A 28 -1.38 19.94 4.57
C MET A 28 -2.59 19.97 5.51
N PHE A 29 -3.48 20.96 5.41
CA PHE A 29 -4.70 21.01 6.22
C PHE A 29 -5.61 19.80 5.96
N ARG A 30 -5.72 19.39 4.69
CA ARG A 30 -6.50 18.20 4.32
C ARG A 30 -5.89 16.92 4.88
N MET A 31 -4.57 16.77 4.79
CA MET A 31 -3.86 15.63 5.38
C MET A 31 -4.06 15.56 6.89
N GLN A 32 -3.95 16.70 7.60
CA GLN A 32 -4.21 16.78 9.04
C GLN A 32 -5.63 16.35 9.41
N GLU A 33 -6.64 16.82 8.66
CA GLU A 33 -8.03 16.44 8.94
C GLU A 33 -8.29 14.96 8.59
N ASN A 34 -7.77 14.47 7.47
CA ASN A 34 -7.88 13.05 7.09
C ASN A 34 -7.25 12.15 8.16
N LEU A 35 -6.01 12.46 8.58
CA LEU A 35 -5.31 11.76 9.64
C LEU A 35 -6.15 11.71 10.92
N LYS A 36 -6.70 12.86 11.34
CA LYS A 36 -7.55 12.96 12.53
C LYS A 36 -8.81 12.10 12.40
N GLN A 37 -9.45 12.07 11.23
CA GLN A 37 -10.66 11.27 11.02
C GLN A 37 -10.36 9.77 11.01
N ILE A 38 -9.26 9.37 10.38
CA ILE A 38 -8.81 7.97 10.34
C ILE A 38 -8.46 7.50 11.76
N ALA A 39 -7.66 8.28 12.49
CA ALA A 39 -7.18 7.96 13.83
C ALA A 39 -8.30 7.82 14.89
N LYS A 40 -9.53 8.31 14.61
CA LYS A 40 -10.69 8.09 15.49
C LYS A 40 -11.17 6.64 15.51
N ARG A 41 -10.86 5.86 14.48
CA ARG A 41 -11.44 4.52 14.27
C ARG A 41 -10.41 3.44 13.98
N TRP A 42 -9.27 3.83 13.43
CA TRP A 42 -8.21 2.92 12.99
C TRP A 42 -6.86 3.37 13.52
N GLN A 43 -5.93 2.42 13.61
CA GLN A 43 -4.55 2.71 13.95
C GLN A 43 -3.84 3.20 12.69
N VAL A 44 -3.31 4.43 12.73
CA VAL A 44 -2.45 4.94 11.65
C VAL A 44 -1.08 4.28 11.76
N LEU A 45 -0.61 3.74 10.65
CA LEU A 45 0.73 3.13 10.55
C LEU A 45 1.76 4.11 10.00
N GLY A 46 1.37 4.98 9.06
CA GLY A 46 2.29 5.94 8.49
C GLY A 46 1.69 6.83 7.40
N ILE A 47 2.54 7.68 6.86
CA ILE A 47 2.25 8.55 5.72
C ILE A 47 3.34 8.27 4.69
N GLU A 48 2.94 8.00 3.45
CA GLU A 48 3.86 7.70 2.35
C GLU A 48 3.62 8.67 1.20
N GLN A 49 4.61 8.77 0.32
CA GLN A 49 4.47 9.44 -0.96
C GLN A 49 4.54 8.40 -2.09
N THR A 50 3.60 8.48 -3.02
CA THR A 50 3.55 7.58 -4.17
C THR A 50 4.58 7.98 -5.21
N LYS A 51 4.78 7.14 -6.24
CA LYS A 51 5.63 7.48 -7.39
C LYS A 51 5.10 8.66 -8.21
N GLU A 52 3.80 8.97 -8.08
CA GLU A 52 3.15 10.12 -8.71
C GLU A 52 3.15 11.34 -7.76
N GLU A 53 4.01 11.35 -6.74
CA GLU A 53 4.17 12.43 -5.75
C GLU A 53 2.91 12.71 -4.89
N LYS A 54 1.92 11.83 -4.93
CA LYS A 54 0.72 11.93 -4.10
C LYS A 54 0.98 11.46 -2.68
N TRP A 55 0.47 12.21 -1.70
CA TRP A 55 0.53 11.82 -0.30
C TRP A 55 -0.60 10.85 0.06
N VAL A 56 -0.26 9.79 0.78
CA VAL A 56 -1.21 8.77 1.22
C VAL A 56 -1.02 8.46 2.70
N ILE A 57 -2.13 8.17 3.39
CA ILE A 57 -2.12 7.72 4.79
C ILE A 57 -2.38 6.22 4.81
N VAL A 58 -1.49 5.47 5.46
CA VAL A 58 -1.63 4.03 5.65
C VAL A 58 -2.09 3.75 7.07
N TYR A 59 -3.09 2.90 7.21
CA TYR A 59 -3.70 2.57 8.50
C TYR A 59 -4.20 1.13 8.52
N ILE A 60 -4.42 0.61 9.72
CA ILE A 60 -4.82 -0.78 9.94
C ILE A 60 -6.10 -0.89 10.77
N LEU A 61 -6.93 -1.86 10.40
CA LEU A 61 -7.87 -2.49 11.30
C LEU A 61 -7.30 -3.84 11.67
N ASP A 62 -7.04 -4.06 12.95
CA ASP A 62 -6.65 -5.36 13.48
C ASP A 62 -7.50 -5.66 14.71
N ASP A 63 -8.27 -6.75 14.66
CA ASP A 63 -9.11 -7.23 15.77
C ASP A 63 -8.65 -8.58 16.35
N GLY A 64 -7.46 -9.05 15.96
CA GLY A 64 -6.89 -10.34 16.34
C GLY A 64 -7.44 -11.53 15.56
N ALA A 65 -8.52 -11.37 14.79
CA ALA A 65 -9.00 -12.36 13.83
C ALA A 65 -8.72 -11.93 12.38
N GLN A 66 -8.84 -10.64 12.09
CA GLN A 66 -8.59 -10.05 10.80
C GLN A 66 -7.64 -8.86 10.92
N CYS A 67 -6.70 -8.76 9.98
CA CYS A 67 -5.88 -7.58 9.81
C CYS A 67 -6.08 -7.02 8.39
N LYS A 68 -6.44 -5.74 8.30
CA LYS A 68 -6.73 -5.05 7.05
C LYS A 68 -5.82 -3.84 6.95
N ILE A 69 -4.83 -3.92 6.09
CA ILE A 69 -4.03 -2.75 5.73
C ILE A 69 -4.83 -1.94 4.71
N MET A 70 -4.99 -0.66 4.99
CA MET A 70 -5.79 0.27 4.21
C MET A 70 -4.98 1.53 3.91
N LEU A 71 -5.31 2.16 2.80
CA LEU A 71 -4.64 3.35 2.30
C LEU A 71 -5.68 4.36 1.83
N ASN A 72 -5.44 5.64 2.12
CA ASN A 72 -6.19 6.74 1.54
C ASN A 72 -5.30 7.82 0.94
N GLU A 73 -5.69 8.32 -0.23
CA GLU A 73 -5.11 9.51 -0.85
C GLU A 73 -5.50 10.78 -0.07
N CYS A 74 -4.56 11.71 0.02
CA CYS A 74 -4.79 13.03 0.62
C CYS A 74 -5.23 14.10 -0.40
N ASP A 75 -5.57 13.71 -1.64
CA ASP A 75 -6.09 14.62 -2.66
C ASP A 75 -7.57 14.94 -2.47
N SER A 76 -8.27 14.20 -1.59
CA SER A 76 -9.66 14.47 -1.25
C SER A 76 -9.92 14.25 0.24
N ALA A 77 -11.07 14.76 0.73
CA ALA A 77 -11.46 14.56 2.12
C ALA A 77 -11.84 13.09 2.35
N PHE A 78 -11.35 12.51 3.44
CA PHE A 78 -11.66 11.14 3.83
C PHE A 78 -13.15 10.98 4.18
N ARG A 79 -13.84 10.03 3.54
CA ARG A 79 -15.28 9.79 3.69
C ARG A 79 -15.62 8.49 4.42
N GLY A 80 -14.66 7.87 5.11
CA GLY A 80 -14.86 6.61 5.81
C GLY A 80 -14.68 5.36 4.94
N VAL A 81 -14.17 5.52 3.71
CA VAL A 81 -13.86 4.44 2.78
C VAL A 81 -12.40 4.58 2.35
N TRP A 82 -11.69 3.45 2.30
CA TRP A 82 -10.32 3.36 1.80
C TRP A 82 -10.28 3.40 0.27
N ASP A 83 -9.17 3.89 -0.28
CA ASP A 83 -8.91 3.89 -1.73
C ASP A 83 -8.25 2.57 -2.17
N PHE A 84 -7.50 1.95 -1.25
CA PHE A 84 -6.91 0.63 -1.44
C PHE A 84 -6.87 -0.16 -0.12
N SER A 85 -7.01 -1.49 -0.17
CA SER A 85 -6.88 -2.36 0.99
C SER A 85 -6.38 -3.76 0.64
N ILE A 86 -5.46 -4.27 1.47
CA ILE A 86 -5.14 -5.69 1.56
C ILE A 86 -5.92 -6.26 2.75
N GLN A 87 -6.77 -7.26 2.48
CA GLN A 87 -7.63 -7.89 3.48
C GLN A 87 -7.07 -9.26 3.83
N ALA A 88 -6.67 -9.43 5.09
CA ALA A 88 -6.08 -10.65 5.58
C ALA A 88 -6.71 -11.11 6.90
N THR A 89 -6.51 -12.39 7.23
CA THR A 89 -7.02 -13.04 8.44
C THR A 89 -5.93 -13.87 9.08
N TYR A 90 -5.92 -13.95 10.40
CA TYR A 90 -5.04 -14.88 11.11
C TYR A 90 -5.59 -16.30 10.91
N ALA A 91 -4.85 -17.12 10.17
CA ALA A 91 -5.18 -18.54 10.02
C ALA A 91 -4.83 -19.30 11.30
N ASP A 92 -3.72 -18.90 11.94
CA ASP A 92 -3.25 -19.34 13.24
C ASP A 92 -2.32 -18.27 13.85
N ASP A 93 -1.74 -18.56 15.02
CA ASP A 93 -0.84 -17.65 15.76
C ASP A 93 0.46 -17.31 15.00
N HIS A 94 0.77 -18.03 13.92
CA HIS A 94 2.01 -17.89 13.15
C HIS A 94 1.79 -17.58 11.68
N THR A 95 0.54 -17.48 11.23
CA THR A 95 0.19 -17.36 9.81
C THR A 95 -0.91 -16.31 9.59
N ILE A 96 -0.60 -15.31 8.77
CA ILE A 96 -1.59 -14.39 8.20
C ILE A 96 -1.92 -14.85 6.78
N HIS A 97 -3.20 -14.99 6.46
CA HIS A 97 -3.67 -15.37 5.14
C HIS A 97 -4.33 -14.17 4.44
N ILE A 98 -3.80 -13.77 3.29
CA ILE A 98 -4.37 -12.73 2.42
C ILE A 98 -5.54 -13.34 1.64
N GLY A 99 -6.75 -12.83 1.89
CA GLY A 99 -7.94 -13.29 1.17
C GLY A 99 -8.35 -12.41 -0.01
N ASP A 100 -7.99 -11.11 0.02
CA ASP A 100 -8.36 -10.19 -1.06
C ASP A 100 -7.46 -8.95 -1.10
N ILE A 101 -7.28 -8.41 -2.31
CA ILE A 101 -6.60 -7.13 -2.56
C ILE A 101 -7.54 -6.26 -3.39
N LYS A 102 -7.93 -5.11 -2.85
CA LYS A 102 -8.94 -4.23 -3.45
C LYS A 102 -8.42 -2.82 -3.63
N GLY A 103 -8.82 -2.19 -4.73
CA GLY A 103 -8.55 -0.79 -5.01
C GLY A 103 -7.98 -0.58 -6.41
N GLU A 104 -7.56 0.65 -6.70
CA GLU A 104 -6.96 0.98 -7.98
C GLU A 104 -5.59 0.33 -8.17
N GLU A 105 -5.36 -0.13 -9.40
CA GLU A 105 -4.12 -0.79 -9.80
C GLU A 105 -3.11 0.23 -10.34
N ASN A 106 -1.83 -0.16 -10.41
CA ASN A 106 -0.75 0.64 -11.01
C ASN A 106 -0.45 2.01 -10.37
N LYS A 107 -1.01 2.30 -9.19
CA LYS A 107 -0.69 3.50 -8.40
C LYS A 107 0.41 3.31 -7.35
N GLY A 108 0.90 2.08 -7.20
CA GLY A 108 1.89 1.71 -6.19
C GLY A 108 1.31 1.37 -4.81
N TYR A 109 -0.02 1.49 -4.62
CA TYR A 109 -0.70 1.23 -3.35
C TYR A 109 -0.52 -0.20 -2.84
N GLY A 110 -0.59 -1.19 -3.73
CA GLY A 110 -0.33 -2.59 -3.39
C GLY A 110 1.06 -2.79 -2.77
N SER A 111 2.09 -2.15 -3.34
CA SER A 111 3.44 -2.28 -2.81
C SER A 111 3.63 -1.58 -1.46
N ILE A 112 3.01 -0.41 -1.28
CA ILE A 112 3.00 0.27 0.01
C ILE A 112 2.33 -0.62 1.06
N CYS A 113 1.09 -1.05 0.80
CA CYS A 113 0.34 -1.85 1.76
C CYS A 113 1.00 -3.20 2.06
N MET A 114 1.62 -3.85 1.07
CA MET A 114 2.34 -5.11 1.27
C MET A 114 3.54 -4.94 2.21
N ASN A 115 4.28 -3.85 2.10
CA ASN A 115 5.40 -3.57 3.01
C ASN A 115 4.90 -3.38 4.45
N TYR A 116 3.80 -2.65 4.64
CA TYR A 116 3.19 -2.48 5.95
C TYR A 116 2.62 -3.80 6.50
N LEU A 117 2.03 -4.66 5.67
CA LEU A 117 1.56 -5.98 6.09
C LEU A 117 2.72 -6.85 6.59
N LYS A 118 3.85 -6.87 5.87
CA LYS A 118 5.05 -7.61 6.27
C LYS A 118 5.63 -7.11 7.58
N ASN A 119 5.74 -5.79 7.74
CA ASN A 119 6.18 -5.18 8.99
C ASN A 119 5.24 -5.56 10.15
N HIS A 120 3.93 -5.48 9.92
CA HIS A 120 2.93 -5.90 10.91
C HIS A 120 3.07 -7.38 11.28
N ALA A 121 3.25 -8.27 10.30
CA ALA A 121 3.49 -9.69 10.56
C ALA A 121 4.73 -9.91 11.44
N MET A 122 5.84 -9.23 11.14
CA MET A 122 7.06 -9.29 11.94
C MET A 122 6.86 -8.75 13.37
N ASP A 123 6.15 -7.62 13.52
CA ASP A 123 5.84 -7.03 14.83
C ASP A 123 4.95 -7.94 15.69
N GLN A 124 4.05 -8.72 15.05
CA GLN A 124 3.22 -9.72 15.71
C GLN A 124 3.91 -11.08 15.87
N ASN A 125 5.19 -11.21 15.49
CA ASN A 125 5.95 -12.47 15.51
C ASN A 125 5.27 -13.60 14.70
N VAL A 126 4.57 -13.22 13.63
CA VAL A 126 3.98 -14.10 12.62
C VAL A 126 5.07 -14.52 11.65
N GLN A 127 5.19 -15.83 11.43
CA GLN A 127 6.25 -16.41 10.62
C GLN A 127 5.90 -16.45 9.13
N TYR A 128 4.62 -16.56 8.79
CA TYR A 128 4.18 -16.76 7.42
C TYR A 128 3.08 -15.78 7.01
N ILE A 129 3.18 -15.29 5.78
CA ILE A 129 2.05 -14.69 5.07
C ILE A 129 1.71 -15.60 3.90
N THR A 130 0.46 -16.03 3.81
CA THR A 130 -0.02 -16.92 2.75
C THR A 130 -1.15 -16.28 1.95
N GLY A 131 -1.52 -16.89 0.84
CA GLY A 131 -2.66 -16.50 0.02
C GLY A 131 -2.95 -17.59 -1.03
N ASP A 132 -4.13 -17.54 -1.63
CA ASP A 132 -4.54 -18.45 -2.70
C ASP A 132 -4.73 -17.71 -4.02
N ILE A 133 -4.40 -18.39 -5.12
CA ILE A 133 -4.81 -18.02 -6.47
C ILE A 133 -5.95 -18.95 -6.85
N ALA A 134 -7.14 -18.40 -7.10
CA ALA A 134 -8.29 -19.19 -7.49
C ALA A 134 -8.63 -18.97 -8.97
N GLN A 135 -9.49 -19.83 -9.52
CA GLN A 135 -9.93 -19.74 -10.92
C GLN A 135 -10.44 -18.34 -11.33
N ARG A 136 -10.99 -17.56 -10.39
CA ARG A 136 -11.46 -16.18 -10.61
C ARG A 136 -10.34 -15.20 -10.98
N ASP A 137 -9.10 -15.51 -10.63
CA ASP A 137 -7.93 -14.64 -10.81
C ASP A 137 -7.25 -14.86 -12.17
N TRP A 138 -7.72 -15.82 -12.97
CA TRP A 138 -7.07 -16.22 -14.24
C TRP A 138 -6.95 -15.10 -15.26
N ASP A 139 -7.92 -14.18 -15.32
CA ASP A 139 -7.89 -13.04 -16.24
C ASP A 139 -6.74 -12.07 -15.93
N HIS A 140 -6.19 -12.13 -14.72
CA HIS A 140 -5.11 -11.26 -14.22
C HIS A 140 -3.94 -12.05 -13.61
N LEU A 141 -3.83 -13.34 -13.91
CA LEU A 141 -2.88 -14.27 -13.29
C LEU A 141 -1.43 -13.80 -13.38
N ASP A 142 -0.95 -13.49 -14.59
CA ASP A 142 0.44 -13.08 -14.82
C ASP A 142 0.83 -11.85 -14.00
N ARG A 143 -0.11 -10.90 -13.86
CA ARG A 143 0.09 -9.69 -13.07
C ARG A 143 0.11 -10.01 -11.57
N LEU A 144 -0.75 -10.91 -11.12
CA LEU A 144 -0.81 -11.33 -9.72
C LEU A 144 0.48 -12.05 -9.32
N ILE A 145 0.93 -13.00 -10.14
CA ILE A 145 2.23 -13.68 -9.99
C ILE A 145 3.35 -12.64 -9.91
N HIS A 146 3.44 -11.75 -10.91
CA HIS A 146 4.48 -10.73 -10.94
C HIS A 146 4.45 -9.81 -9.71
N PHE A 147 3.26 -9.46 -9.21
CA PHE A 147 3.11 -8.67 -8.00
C PHE A 147 3.67 -9.40 -6.77
N TYR A 148 3.29 -10.65 -6.56
CA TYR A 148 3.74 -11.45 -5.41
C TYR A 148 5.24 -11.78 -5.48
N GLU A 149 5.75 -12.19 -6.64
CA GLU A 149 7.18 -12.46 -6.86
C GLU A 149 8.05 -11.20 -6.64
N LYS A 150 7.60 -10.04 -7.13
CA LYS A 150 8.25 -8.74 -6.86
C LYS A 150 8.34 -8.46 -5.36
N HIS A 151 7.37 -8.95 -4.60
CA HIS A 151 7.35 -8.89 -3.15
C HIS A 151 7.93 -10.16 -2.52
N HIS A 152 8.76 -10.94 -3.20
CA HIS A 152 9.48 -12.09 -2.65
C HIS A 152 8.59 -13.20 -2.07
N PHE A 153 7.36 -13.33 -2.54
CA PHE A 153 6.57 -14.53 -2.27
C PHE A 153 7.04 -15.66 -3.19
N ASP A 154 7.08 -16.86 -2.63
CA ASP A 154 7.11 -18.10 -3.40
C ASP A 154 5.70 -18.33 -3.96
N VAL A 155 5.61 -18.51 -5.28
CA VAL A 155 4.35 -18.63 -6.01
C VAL A 155 4.30 -19.97 -6.74
N GLU A 156 3.37 -20.83 -6.36
CA GLU A 156 3.11 -22.10 -7.03
C GLU A 156 1.75 -22.04 -7.72
N VAL A 157 1.69 -22.44 -9.01
CA VAL A 157 0.45 -22.39 -9.80
C VAL A 157 0.21 -23.71 -10.51
N ASP A 158 -0.97 -24.28 -10.30
CA ASP A 158 -1.48 -25.41 -11.05
C ASP A 158 -2.43 -24.92 -12.17
N HIS A 159 -1.94 -24.98 -13.40
CA HIS A 159 -2.70 -24.60 -14.59
C HIS A 159 -3.82 -25.60 -14.96
N GLN A 160 -3.76 -26.85 -14.50
CA GLN A 160 -4.79 -27.86 -14.75
C GLN A 160 -6.00 -27.62 -13.84
N ASP A 161 -5.75 -27.50 -12.54
CA ASP A 161 -6.80 -27.32 -11.53
C ASP A 161 -7.22 -25.86 -11.36
N LYS A 162 -6.52 -24.95 -12.03
CA LYS A 162 -6.70 -23.50 -11.94
C LYS A 162 -6.68 -23.01 -10.49
N SER A 163 -5.62 -23.40 -9.79
CA SER A 163 -5.33 -23.01 -8.42
C SER A 163 -3.87 -22.61 -8.26
N GLY A 164 -3.55 -22.00 -7.13
CA GLY A 164 -2.17 -21.72 -6.76
C GLY A 164 -2.05 -21.29 -5.31
N ASP A 165 -0.85 -21.39 -4.78
CA ASP A 165 -0.50 -21.09 -3.41
C ASP A 165 0.61 -20.03 -3.38
N LEU A 166 0.48 -19.13 -2.42
CA LEU A 166 1.40 -18.03 -2.18
C LEU A 166 1.95 -18.18 -0.77
N VAL A 167 3.28 -18.12 -0.63
CA VAL A 167 3.92 -18.18 0.68
C VAL A 167 5.02 -17.12 0.76
N TRP A 168 5.02 -16.36 1.84
CA TRP A 168 6.11 -15.47 2.21
C TRP A 168 6.54 -15.74 3.64
N ASN A 169 7.86 -15.68 3.87
CA ASN A 169 8.49 -15.79 5.18
C ASN A 169 9.62 -14.74 5.24
N PRO A 170 9.82 -14.03 6.37
CA PRO A 170 10.92 -13.08 6.53
C PRO A 170 12.33 -13.68 6.40
N ALA A 171 12.48 -15.00 6.52
CA ALA A 171 13.76 -15.70 6.35
C ALA A 171 14.07 -16.14 4.90
N SER A 172 13.15 -15.94 3.96
CA SER A 172 13.28 -16.28 2.54
C SER A 172 14.14 -15.30 1.74
#